data_AF-A0A3D2CLF0-F1
#
_entry.id   AF-A0A3D2CLF0-F1
#
_cell.length_a   1.000
_cell.length_b   1.000
_cell.length_c   1.000
_cell.angle_alpha   90.00
_cell.angle_beta   90.00
_cell.angle_gamma   90.00
#
_symmetry.space_group_name_H-M   'P 1'
#
loop_
_entity.id
_entity.type
_entity.pdbx_description
1 polymer ?
#
loop_
_entity_poly.entity_id
_entity_poly.type
_entity_poly.pdbx_seq_one_letter_code
_entity_poly.pdbx_strand_id
1 'polypeptide(L)'
;MPQFALAPSLWISGILLTACHSTNARNQAGVVDATAPQEDSGELPPDTGPGAHAVTYYGDVQPILQQYCVRCHQPNGLGPGDFTDPVTVDLLAPALLGAIDAGRMPPPVADPDCQPYSGSEHLRLPTEARDVLSSWIDGGQGLGDPADAAAPVVVETELPDPDHTIQMPEPYAPTFADPENPGNEYRCFV
;
A
#
# COMPACT_ATOMS: atom_id res chain seq x y z
N MET A 1 -50.74 -55.19 -2.95
CA MET A 1 -51.22 -54.43 -4.13
C MET A 1 -50.98 -52.94 -3.86
N PRO A 2 -50.55 -52.13 -4.84
CA PRO A 2 -49.14 -51.87 -5.15
C PRO A 2 -48.70 -50.44 -4.75
N GLN A 3 -47.50 -50.23 -4.19
CA GLN A 3 -46.25 -49.75 -4.83
C GLN A 3 -46.41 -48.67 -5.92
N PHE A 4 -45.94 -47.45 -5.62
CA PHE A 4 -45.25 -46.58 -6.57
C PHE A 4 -44.14 -45.82 -5.85
N ALA A 5 -42.91 -46.20 -6.19
CA ALA A 5 -41.67 -45.49 -5.93
C ALA A 5 -41.44 -44.46 -7.04
N LEU A 6 -40.93 -43.27 -6.70
CA LEU A 6 -40.22 -42.39 -7.64
C LEU A 6 -39.06 -41.72 -6.90
N ALA A 7 -37.90 -41.79 -7.56
CA ALA A 7 -36.54 -41.58 -7.09
C ALA A 7 -36.12 -40.09 -7.01
N PRO A 8 -35.00 -39.77 -6.33
CA PRO A 8 -34.47 -38.41 -6.23
C PRO A 8 -33.71 -38.02 -7.51
N SER A 9 -33.94 -36.80 -7.99
CA SER A 9 -33.20 -36.22 -9.13
C SER A 9 -31.95 -35.50 -8.63
N LEU A 10 -30.80 -36.14 -8.86
CA LEU A 10 -29.47 -35.57 -8.79
C LEU A 10 -29.28 -34.55 -9.93
N TRP A 11 -29.07 -33.29 -9.60
CA TRP A 11 -28.49 -32.31 -10.52
C TRP A 11 -27.04 -32.10 -10.12
N ILE A 12 -26.16 -32.80 -10.81
CA ILE A 12 -24.71 -32.58 -10.80
C ILE A 12 -24.45 -31.48 -11.84
N SER A 13 -24.29 -30.24 -11.40
CA SER A 13 -23.65 -29.20 -12.22
C SER A 13 -22.19 -29.12 -11.79
N GLY A 14 -21.32 -29.74 -12.58
CA GLY A 14 -19.87 -29.63 -12.45
C GLY A 14 -19.43 -28.22 -12.80
N ILE A 15 -18.80 -27.54 -11.84
CA ILE A 15 -17.97 -26.37 -12.11
C ILE A 15 -16.55 -26.90 -12.36
N LEU A 16 -16.13 -26.83 -13.62
CA LEU A 16 -14.77 -27.15 -14.03
C LEU A 16 -13.80 -26.16 -13.36
N LEU A 17 -12.94 -26.68 -12.49
CA LEU A 17 -11.70 -26.02 -12.09
C LEU A 17 -10.82 -25.83 -13.34
N THR A 18 -10.62 -24.58 -13.73
CA THR A 18 -9.54 -24.22 -14.67
C THR A 18 -8.33 -23.82 -13.83
N ALA A 19 -7.48 -24.79 -13.51
CA ALA A 19 -6.18 -24.53 -12.88
C ALA A 19 -5.19 -24.03 -13.94
N CYS A 20 -4.60 -22.85 -13.75
CA CYS A 20 -3.43 -22.41 -14.49
C CYS A 20 -2.23 -23.30 -14.13
N HIS A 21 -1.91 -24.27 -14.98
CA HIS A 21 -0.61 -24.95 -14.98
C HIS A 21 0.41 -24.06 -15.73
N SER A 22 1.30 -23.40 -14.99
CA SER A 22 2.56 -22.91 -15.57
C SER A 22 3.65 -23.92 -15.22
N THR A 23 3.91 -24.85 -16.14
CA THR A 23 5.15 -25.61 -16.15
C THR A 23 6.16 -24.84 -16.97
N ASN A 24 7.19 -24.29 -16.33
CA ASN A 24 8.47 -24.09 -17.00
C ASN A 24 9.56 -24.92 -16.32
N ALA A 25 10.29 -25.59 -17.17
CA ALA A 25 11.08 -26.77 -16.92
C ALA A 25 12.39 -26.44 -16.20
N ARG A 26 12.81 -27.41 -15.39
CA ARG A 26 14.18 -27.67 -14.96
C ARG A 26 15.12 -27.61 -16.17
N ASN A 27 16.09 -26.71 -16.15
CA ASN A 27 17.34 -26.93 -16.89
C ASN A 27 18.34 -27.63 -15.98
N GLN A 28 18.81 -28.76 -16.49
CA GLN A 28 19.67 -29.70 -15.81
C GLN A 28 21.12 -29.22 -15.82
N ALA A 29 21.75 -29.50 -14.69
CA ALA A 29 23.17 -29.61 -14.40
C ALA A 29 24.10 -29.86 -15.61
N GLY A 30 25.10 -28.98 -15.75
CA GLY A 30 26.39 -29.32 -16.34
C GLY A 30 27.33 -29.84 -15.25
N VAL A 31 27.85 -31.03 -15.47
CA VAL A 31 28.86 -31.72 -14.65
C VAL A 31 30.23 -31.10 -14.91
N VAL A 32 30.95 -30.71 -13.85
CA VAL A 32 32.42 -30.72 -13.82
C VAL A 32 32.90 -31.28 -12.48
N ASP A 33 33.80 -32.24 -12.58
CA ASP A 33 34.54 -32.92 -11.52
C ASP A 33 35.85 -32.17 -11.26
N ALA A 34 36.23 -31.99 -9.98
CA ALA A 34 37.59 -32.16 -9.44
C ALA A 34 37.82 -31.42 -8.10
N THR A 35 38.22 -32.20 -7.08
CA THR A 35 39.31 -31.94 -6.12
C THR A 35 39.19 -30.81 -5.07
N ALA A 36 39.08 -31.25 -3.79
CA ALA A 36 39.69 -30.81 -2.50
C ALA A 36 40.06 -29.32 -2.20
N PRO A 37 40.06 -28.91 -0.90
CA PRO A 37 39.76 -27.55 -0.47
C PRO A 37 40.99 -26.63 -0.48
N GLN A 38 40.78 -25.37 -0.86
CA GLN A 38 41.75 -24.30 -0.66
C GLN A 38 41.15 -23.24 0.27
N GLU A 39 41.75 -23.11 1.44
CA GLU A 39 41.56 -21.97 2.33
C GLU A 39 42.11 -20.73 1.63
N ASP A 40 41.24 -19.76 1.35
CA ASP A 40 41.62 -18.46 0.82
C ASP A 40 41.10 -17.38 1.76
N SER A 41 42.03 -16.86 2.56
CA SER A 41 41.87 -15.65 3.35
C SER A 41 41.90 -14.45 2.40
N GLY A 42 40.78 -14.21 1.70
CA GLY A 42 40.60 -13.10 0.78
C GLY A 42 39.62 -12.08 1.36
N GLU A 43 40.13 -10.89 1.65
CA GLU A 43 39.36 -9.65 1.85
C GLU A 43 38.21 -9.58 0.84
N LEU A 44 36.97 -9.41 1.32
CA LEU A 44 35.80 -9.26 0.44
C LEU A 44 36.06 -8.07 -0.50
N PRO A 45 35.98 -8.25 -1.83
CA PRO A 45 36.07 -7.12 -2.74
C PRO A 45 34.89 -6.16 -2.46
N PRO A 46 35.09 -4.83 -2.53
CA PRO A 46 33.96 -3.92 -2.46
C PRO A 46 33.02 -4.25 -3.61
N ASP A 47 31.82 -4.71 -3.27
CA ASP A 47 30.72 -4.87 -4.21
C ASP A 47 30.42 -3.50 -4.82
N THR A 48 31.01 -3.26 -5.99
CA THR A 48 30.74 -2.09 -6.81
C THR A 48 30.07 -2.60 -8.09
N GLY A 49 28.93 -3.26 -7.92
CA GLY A 49 27.95 -3.40 -8.98
C GLY A 49 27.55 -2.03 -9.55
N PRO A 50 27.10 -1.95 -10.81
CA PRO A 50 26.79 -0.68 -11.47
C PRO A 50 25.68 0.06 -10.72
N GLY A 51 26.08 1.11 -10.01
CA GLY A 51 25.30 2.21 -9.41
C GLY A 51 23.80 2.01 -9.30
N ALA A 52 23.34 1.20 -8.35
CA ALA A 52 22.00 1.40 -7.81
C ALA A 52 22.02 2.73 -7.05
N HIS A 53 21.26 3.72 -7.53
CA HIS A 53 21.02 4.94 -6.77
C HIS A 53 20.42 4.52 -5.43
N ALA A 54 21.14 4.79 -4.33
CA ALA A 54 20.64 4.48 -3.00
C ALA A 54 19.40 5.35 -2.76
N VAL A 55 18.30 4.73 -2.35
CA VAL A 55 17.06 5.45 -2.03
C VAL A 55 17.30 6.39 -0.86
N THR A 56 16.89 7.65 -0.98
CA THR A 56 17.08 8.68 0.07
C THR A 56 15.77 9.33 0.48
N TYR A 57 15.77 9.92 1.69
CA TYR A 57 14.60 10.61 2.19
C TYR A 57 14.19 11.78 1.27
N TYR A 58 15.11 12.73 1.03
CA TYR A 58 14.78 13.94 0.29
C TYR A 58 14.52 13.67 -1.20
N GLY A 59 15.29 12.77 -1.81
CA GLY A 59 15.16 12.47 -3.24
C GLY A 59 13.94 11.60 -3.58
N ASP A 60 13.61 10.61 -2.74
CA ASP A 60 12.68 9.55 -3.15
C ASP A 60 11.47 9.40 -2.21
N VAL A 61 11.66 9.50 -0.89
CA VAL A 61 10.60 9.25 0.10
C VAL A 61 9.72 10.46 0.33
N GLN A 62 10.32 11.65 0.48
CA GLN A 62 9.59 12.88 0.77
C GLN A 62 8.49 13.18 -0.26
N PRO A 63 8.72 13.05 -1.58
CA PRO A 63 7.66 13.23 -2.58
C PRO A 63 6.48 12.27 -2.39
N ILE A 64 6.75 11.00 -2.03
CA ILE A 64 5.72 9.99 -1.75
C ILE A 64 4.90 10.40 -0.53
N LEU A 65 5.56 10.77 0.57
CA LEU A 65 4.86 11.17 1.79
C LEU A 65 4.02 12.43 1.56
N GLN A 66 4.54 13.41 0.81
CA GLN A 66 3.80 14.61 0.46
C GLN A 66 2.55 14.29 -0.37
N GLN A 67 2.64 13.36 -1.32
CA GLN A 67 1.53 13.00 -2.20
C GLN A 67 0.43 12.20 -1.48
N TYR A 68 0.80 11.25 -0.62
CA TYR A 68 -0.15 10.25 -0.11
C TYR A 68 -0.43 10.36 1.40
N CYS A 69 0.40 11.06 2.17
CA CYS A 69 0.35 10.98 3.64
C CYS A 69 0.18 12.33 4.33
N VAL A 70 0.91 13.37 3.89
CA VAL A 70 0.96 14.70 4.55
C VAL A 70 -0.41 15.37 4.62
N ARG A 71 -1.35 15.04 3.72
CA ARG A 71 -2.75 15.51 3.80
C ARG A 71 -3.38 15.31 5.17
N CYS A 72 -3.09 14.19 5.82
CA CYS A 72 -3.58 13.86 7.15
C CYS A 72 -2.48 13.93 8.20
N HIS A 73 -1.26 13.49 7.87
CA HIS A 73 -0.10 13.40 8.76
C HIS A 73 0.79 14.64 8.67
N GLN A 74 0.26 15.77 9.15
CA GLN A 74 0.94 17.06 9.20
C GLN A 74 0.66 17.74 10.55
N PRO A 75 1.33 18.84 10.91
CA PRO A 75 1.03 19.56 12.14
C PRO A 75 -0.45 19.94 12.21
N ASN A 76 -1.11 19.54 13.30
CA ASN A 76 -2.55 19.74 13.53
C ASN A 76 -3.48 19.03 12.52
N GLY A 77 -2.96 18.06 11.75
CA GLY A 77 -3.74 17.20 10.88
C GLY A 77 -4.54 16.14 11.63
N LEU A 78 -5.34 15.36 10.88
CA LEU A 78 -6.19 14.29 11.43
C LEU A 78 -5.41 13.00 11.76
N GLY A 79 -4.29 12.79 11.09
CA GLY A 79 -3.43 11.62 11.26
C GLY A 79 -2.42 11.82 12.40
N PRO A 80 -2.10 10.76 13.17
CA PRO A 80 -1.06 10.84 14.19
C PRO A 80 0.33 10.91 13.55
N GLY A 81 1.21 11.76 14.10
CA GLY A 81 2.56 11.94 13.59
C GLY A 81 2.63 13.00 12.48
N ASP A 82 3.75 13.73 12.46
CA ASP A 82 4.04 14.76 11.47
C ASP A 82 5.00 14.20 10.42
N PHE A 83 4.48 13.90 9.22
CA PHE A 83 5.29 13.38 8.11
C PHE A 83 5.87 14.49 7.22
N THR A 84 5.78 15.75 7.65
CA THR A 84 6.57 16.85 7.08
C THR A 84 7.96 16.94 7.72
N ASP A 85 8.15 16.36 8.91
CA ASP A 85 9.41 16.32 9.62
C ASP A 85 10.19 15.00 9.37
N PRO A 86 11.38 15.06 8.73
CA PRO A 86 12.19 13.86 8.46
C PRO A 86 12.55 13.06 9.70
N VAL A 87 12.73 13.71 10.86
CA VAL A 87 13.09 13.01 12.10
C VAL A 87 11.93 12.16 12.60
N THR A 88 10.72 12.70 12.52
CA THR A 88 9.51 11.97 12.87
C THR A 88 9.26 10.81 11.90
N VAL A 89 9.49 11.00 10.60
CA VAL A 89 9.37 9.92 9.61
C VAL A 89 10.35 8.80 9.89
N ASP A 90 11.64 9.11 10.07
CA ASP A 90 12.69 8.12 10.37
C ASP A 90 12.35 7.28 11.61
N LEU A 91 11.86 7.93 12.67
CA LEU A 91 11.43 7.24 13.89
C LEU A 91 10.23 6.30 13.68
N LEU A 92 9.30 6.69 12.81
CA LEU A 92 8.03 5.98 12.62
C LEU A 92 8.03 5.06 11.39
N ALA A 93 9.09 5.03 10.59
CA ALA A 93 9.08 4.37 9.28
C ALA A 93 8.70 2.87 9.34
N PRO A 94 9.16 2.05 10.31
CA PRO A 94 8.70 0.67 10.41
C PRO A 94 7.18 0.56 10.70
N ALA A 95 6.63 1.46 11.51
CA ALA A 95 5.21 1.49 11.81
C ALA A 95 4.39 2.01 10.63
N LEU A 96 4.93 2.98 9.88
CA LEU A 96 4.37 3.49 8.63
C LEU A 96 4.25 2.37 7.61
N LEU A 97 5.35 1.64 7.33
CA LEU A 97 5.33 0.52 6.39
C LEU A 97 4.41 -0.61 6.86
N GLY A 98 4.43 -0.95 8.15
CA GLY A 98 3.53 -1.96 8.72
C GLY A 98 2.04 -1.56 8.68
N ALA A 99 1.71 -0.27 8.63
CA ALA A 99 0.34 0.19 8.41
C ALA A 99 -0.09 0.05 6.94
N ILE A 100 0.84 0.32 6.01
CA ILE A 100 0.64 0.12 4.57
C ILE A 100 0.43 -1.35 4.26
N ASP A 101 1.34 -2.21 4.72
CA ASP A 101 1.29 -3.66 4.44
C ASP A 101 0.05 -4.34 5.06
N ALA A 102 -0.47 -3.79 6.16
CA ALA A 102 -1.72 -4.23 6.77
C ALA A 102 -2.97 -3.70 6.08
N GLY A 103 -2.85 -2.89 5.03
CA GLY A 103 -3.98 -2.25 4.34
C GLY A 103 -4.74 -1.23 5.19
N ARG A 104 -4.13 -0.74 6.28
CA ARG A 104 -4.72 0.29 7.15
C ARG A 104 -4.45 1.70 6.62
N MET A 105 -3.38 1.85 5.84
CA MET A 105 -2.98 3.11 5.23
C MET A 105 -2.65 2.94 3.73
N PRO A 106 -3.01 3.90 2.87
CA PRO A 106 -3.96 4.98 3.14
C PRO A 106 -5.34 4.45 3.59
N PRO A 107 -6.16 5.26 4.29
CA PRO A 107 -7.48 4.80 4.72
C PRO A 107 -8.34 4.36 3.52
N PRO A 108 -9.29 3.43 3.71
CA PRO A 108 -10.18 2.98 2.65
C PRO A 108 -10.90 4.15 1.96
N VAL A 109 -11.00 4.08 0.64
CA VAL A 109 -11.69 5.07 -0.18
C VAL A 109 -12.75 4.45 -1.06
N ALA A 110 -13.59 5.31 -1.64
CA ALA A 110 -14.53 4.92 -2.67
C ALA A 110 -13.83 4.13 -3.79
N ASP A 111 -14.53 3.14 -4.33
CA ASP A 111 -14.04 2.31 -5.44
C ASP A 111 -13.80 3.20 -6.70
N PRO A 112 -12.57 3.24 -7.26
CA PRO A 112 -12.28 4.04 -8.45
C PRO A 112 -13.03 3.57 -9.69
N ASP A 113 -13.32 2.26 -9.77
CA ASP A 113 -13.99 1.66 -10.93
C ASP A 113 -15.49 1.99 -10.92
N CYS A 114 -16.02 2.41 -9.77
CA CYS A 114 -17.39 2.85 -9.62
C CYS A 114 -17.60 4.29 -10.12
N GLN A 115 -16.82 5.25 -9.60
CA GLN A 115 -16.88 6.66 -9.99
C GLN A 115 -15.52 7.38 -9.79
N PRO A 116 -15.13 8.30 -10.69
CA PRO A 116 -13.95 9.13 -10.50
C PRO A 116 -14.25 10.26 -9.50
N TYR A 117 -13.56 10.24 -8.35
CA TYR A 117 -13.61 11.32 -7.37
C TYR A 117 -12.32 12.14 -7.42
N SER A 118 -12.48 13.47 -7.44
CA SER A 118 -11.36 14.41 -7.32
C SER A 118 -10.58 14.16 -6.03
N GLY A 119 -9.26 14.03 -6.13
CA GLY A 119 -8.38 13.81 -4.99
C GLY A 119 -8.32 12.36 -4.49
N SER A 120 -8.97 11.41 -5.16
CA SER A 120 -8.91 9.99 -4.79
C SER A 120 -7.55 9.34 -5.10
N GLU A 121 -6.77 9.94 -5.99
CA GLU A 121 -5.38 9.57 -6.29
C GLU A 121 -4.45 9.69 -5.08
N HIS A 122 -4.71 10.62 -4.16
CA HIS A 122 -3.93 10.78 -2.93
C HIS A 122 -4.18 9.68 -1.90
N LEU A 123 -5.20 8.86 -2.11
CA LEU A 123 -5.65 7.84 -1.17
C LEU A 123 -5.48 6.44 -1.74
N ARG A 124 -4.72 6.31 -2.84
CA ARG A 124 -4.31 5.02 -3.42
C ARG A 124 -2.80 5.02 -3.60
N LEU A 125 -2.11 4.37 -2.67
CA LEU A 125 -0.66 4.21 -2.75
C LEU A 125 -0.32 3.11 -3.77
N PRO A 126 0.40 3.42 -4.86
CA PRO A 126 0.85 2.39 -5.79
C PRO A 126 1.94 1.50 -5.17
N THR A 127 2.04 0.26 -5.65
CA THR A 127 3.01 -0.72 -5.14
C THR A 127 4.45 -0.21 -5.23
N GLU A 128 4.77 0.52 -6.30
CA GLU A 128 6.10 1.09 -6.52
C GLU A 128 6.46 2.11 -5.42
N ALA A 129 5.50 2.93 -4.98
CA ALA A 129 5.73 3.89 -3.90
C ALA A 129 5.95 3.18 -2.55
N ARG A 130 5.19 2.10 -2.29
CA ARG A 130 5.42 1.23 -1.13
C ARG A 130 6.81 0.59 -1.16
N ASP A 131 7.28 0.16 -2.33
CA ASP A 131 8.57 -0.50 -2.48
C ASP A 131 9.75 0.46 -2.32
N VAL A 132 9.60 1.73 -2.71
CA VAL A 132 10.57 2.80 -2.39
C VAL A 132 10.69 2.98 -0.88
N LEU A 133 9.57 3.07 -0.16
CA LEU A 133 9.57 3.18 1.30
C LEU A 133 10.26 1.98 1.96
N SER A 134 9.95 0.77 1.50
CA SER A 134 10.59 -0.46 1.98
C SER A 134 12.10 -0.44 1.73
N SER A 135 12.52 -0.10 0.51
CA SER A 135 13.94 -0.07 0.12
C SER A 135 14.73 0.99 0.91
N TRP A 136 14.11 2.13 1.21
CA TRP A 136 14.70 3.16 2.05
C TRP A 136 14.92 2.67 3.50
N ILE A 137 13.92 1.99 4.07
CA ILE A 137 14.01 1.42 5.41
C ILE A 137 15.10 0.33 5.45
N ASP A 138 15.09 -0.59 4.50
CA ASP A 138 16.08 -1.66 4.39
C ASP A 138 17.50 -1.12 4.14
N GLY A 139 17.61 0.01 3.45
CA GLY A 139 18.85 0.75 3.18
C GLY A 139 19.36 1.59 4.36
N GLY A 140 18.70 1.57 5.52
CA GLY A 140 19.15 2.28 6.72
C GLY A 140 18.69 3.73 6.81
N GLN A 141 17.61 4.10 6.10
CA GLN A 141 16.89 5.37 6.25
C GLN A 141 17.74 6.61 5.97
N GLY A 142 18.63 6.55 4.97
CA GLY A 142 19.52 7.66 4.62
C GLY A 142 18.76 8.93 4.22
N LEU A 143 19.17 10.09 4.73
CA LEU A 143 18.49 11.36 4.44
C LEU A 143 18.68 11.84 2.99
N GLY A 144 19.85 11.65 2.39
CA GLY A 144 20.22 12.27 1.11
C GLY A 144 20.56 13.76 1.24
N ASP A 145 20.57 14.47 0.11
CA ASP A 145 20.85 15.91 0.05
C ASP A 145 19.56 16.72 0.26
N PRO A 146 19.49 17.63 1.25
CA PRO A 146 18.36 18.55 1.39
C PRO A 146 18.07 19.41 0.15
N ALA A 147 19.04 19.60 -0.75
CA ALA A 147 18.83 20.29 -2.02
C ALA A 147 17.89 19.54 -2.98
N ASP A 148 17.73 18.23 -2.79
CA ASP A 148 16.82 17.38 -3.58
C ASP A 148 15.38 17.40 -3.03
N ALA A 149 15.14 18.11 -1.92
CA ALA A 149 13.84 18.15 -1.26
C ALA A 149 12.75 18.69 -2.20
N ALA A 150 11.63 17.98 -2.27
CA ALA A 150 10.43 18.43 -2.96
C ALA A 150 9.82 19.65 -2.25
N ALA A 151 9.30 20.59 -3.06
CA ALA A 151 8.59 21.75 -2.54
C ALA A 151 7.41 21.30 -1.67
N PRO A 152 7.22 21.84 -0.45
CA PRO A 152 6.14 21.42 0.44
C PRO A 152 4.77 21.54 -0.23
N VAL A 153 3.95 20.49 -0.11
CA VAL A 153 2.55 20.52 -0.54
C VAL A 153 1.72 21.35 0.44
N VAL A 154 0.91 22.25 -0.11
CA VAL A 154 -0.12 22.96 0.66
C VAL A 154 -1.41 22.15 0.59
N VAL A 155 -1.88 21.71 1.75
CA VAL A 155 -3.14 20.98 1.86
C VAL A 155 -4.28 22.00 2.03
N GLU A 156 -5.08 22.18 0.99
CA GLU A 156 -6.29 23.00 1.11
C GLU A 156 -7.36 22.24 1.90
N THR A 157 -7.75 22.81 3.04
CA THR A 157 -8.78 22.25 3.94
C THR A 157 -10.15 22.90 3.74
N GLU A 158 -10.23 23.93 2.91
CA GLU A 158 -11.44 24.70 2.64
C GLU A 158 -11.63 24.83 1.13
N LEU A 159 -12.88 24.77 0.68
CA LEU A 159 -13.21 25.02 -0.72
C LEU A 159 -13.30 26.54 -0.94
N PRO A 160 -12.56 27.11 -1.92
CA PRO A 160 -12.69 28.53 -2.23
C PRO A 160 -14.04 28.80 -2.91
N ASP A 161 -14.73 29.85 -2.44
CA ASP A 161 -15.98 30.39 -3.02
C ASP A 161 -17.08 29.34 -3.26
N PRO A 162 -17.61 28.70 -2.21
CA PRO A 162 -18.66 27.70 -2.38
C PRO A 162 -19.98 28.35 -2.82
N ASP A 163 -20.56 27.87 -3.92
CA ASP A 163 -21.89 28.30 -4.39
C ASP A 163 -23.00 27.99 -3.36
N HIS A 164 -22.82 26.93 -2.58
CA HIS A 164 -23.76 26.45 -1.58
C HIS A 164 -23.06 25.88 -0.33
N THR A 165 -23.64 26.11 0.84
CA THR A 165 -23.23 25.47 2.10
C THR A 165 -24.45 24.79 2.73
N ILE A 166 -24.35 23.47 2.93
CA ILE A 166 -25.40 22.65 3.52
C ILE A 166 -24.88 22.12 4.86
N GLN A 167 -25.69 22.21 5.91
CA GLN A 167 -25.36 21.67 7.22
C GLN A 167 -26.39 20.61 7.62
N MET A 168 -25.95 19.59 8.35
CA MET A 168 -26.87 18.63 8.96
C MET A 168 -27.71 19.37 10.02
N PRO A 169 -29.05 19.28 9.98
CA PRO A 169 -29.92 19.98 10.92
C PRO A 169 -29.80 19.44 12.35
N GLU A 170 -29.43 18.17 12.49
CA GLU A 170 -29.17 17.51 13.77
C GLU A 170 -27.83 16.73 13.70
N PRO A 171 -27.08 16.63 14.81
CA PRO A 171 -25.87 15.81 14.87
C PRO A 171 -26.16 14.35 14.50
N TYR A 172 -25.29 13.76 13.69
CA TYR A 172 -25.41 12.36 13.29
C TYR A 172 -24.55 11.46 14.20
N ALA A 173 -25.17 10.44 14.79
CA ALA A 173 -24.48 9.39 15.55
C ALA A 173 -24.42 8.10 14.70
N PRO A 174 -23.23 7.64 14.29
CA PRO A 174 -23.11 6.38 13.56
C PRO A 174 -23.61 5.18 14.36
N THR A 175 -24.30 4.28 13.69
CA THR A 175 -24.90 3.07 14.27
C THR A 175 -24.11 1.80 13.94
N PHE A 176 -23.31 1.82 12.87
CA PHE A 176 -22.54 0.67 12.37
C PHE A 176 -23.39 -0.61 12.23
N ALA A 177 -24.64 -0.44 11.81
CA ALA A 177 -25.65 -1.50 11.85
C ALA A 177 -25.54 -2.49 10.68
N ASP A 178 -24.69 -2.23 9.69
CA ASP A 178 -24.51 -3.12 8.54
C ASP A 178 -23.66 -4.35 8.92
N PRO A 179 -24.26 -5.55 9.00
CA PRO A 179 -23.52 -6.75 9.37
C PRO A 179 -22.57 -7.21 8.26
N GLU A 180 -22.77 -6.78 7.01
CA GLU A 180 -21.87 -7.08 5.88
C GLU A 180 -20.63 -6.17 5.90
N ASN A 181 -20.71 -5.01 6.56
CA ASN A 181 -19.63 -4.02 6.66
C ASN A 181 -19.38 -3.57 8.12
N PRO A 182 -18.92 -4.47 9.00
CA PRO A 182 -18.77 -4.17 10.43
C PRO A 182 -17.79 -3.01 10.67
N GLY A 183 -18.22 -2.03 11.47
CA GLY A 183 -17.42 -0.84 11.78
C GLY A 183 -17.46 0.26 10.73
N ASN A 184 -18.19 0.06 9.62
CA ASN A 184 -18.44 1.07 8.60
C ASN A 184 -19.92 1.44 8.55
N GLU A 185 -20.21 2.67 8.13
CA GLU A 185 -21.57 3.10 7.82
C GLU A 185 -21.56 4.08 6.65
N TYR A 186 -22.30 3.76 5.59
CA TYR A 186 -22.50 4.62 4.45
C TYR A 186 -23.86 5.33 4.56
N ARG A 187 -23.84 6.66 4.49
CA ARG A 187 -25.04 7.50 4.56
C ARG A 187 -25.08 8.50 3.42
N CYS A 188 -26.23 8.58 2.78
CA CYS A 188 -26.57 9.71 1.92
C CYS A 188 -27.16 10.81 2.82
N PHE A 189 -26.56 12.00 2.79
CA PHE A 189 -27.03 13.18 3.52
C PHE A 189 -27.81 14.16 2.61
N VAL A 190 -28.20 13.69 1.42
CA VAL A 190 -29.03 14.43 0.45
C VAL A 190 -30.51 14.14 0.64
#